data_AF-A0A2W4QC35-F1
#
_entry.id   AF-A0A2W4QC35-F1
#
_cell.length_a   1.000
_cell.length_b   1.000
_cell.length_c   1.000
_cell.angle_alpha   90.00
_cell.angle_beta   90.00
_cell.angle_gamma   90.00
#
_symmetry.space_group_name_H-M   'P 1'
#
loop_
_entity.id
_entity.type
_entity.pdbx_description
1 polymer ?
#
loop_
_entity_poly.entity_id
_entity_poly.type
_entity_poly.pdbx_seq_one_letter_code
_entity_poly.pdbx_strand_id
1 'polypeptide(L)' 'MAKKILADTGFWIALFYEDDKYRTKALSIEQNIHIHSLLIPWPTLYETINTKASKQKHNVAKLQHF' A
#
# COMPACT_ATOMS: atom_id res chain seq x y z
N MET A 1 6.96 19.81 -7.25
CA MET A 1 7.39 19.02 -8.42
C MET A 1 6.98 17.57 -8.18
N ALA A 2 6.30 16.92 -9.13
CA ALA A 2 5.90 15.52 -8.99
C ALA A 2 7.14 14.62 -8.97
N LYS A 3 7.21 13.70 -8.00
CA LYS A 3 8.30 12.72 -7.85
C LYS A 3 7.78 11.33 -8.21
N LYS A 4 8.72 10.43 -8.52
CA LYS A 4 8.45 8.99 -8.59
C LYS A 4 8.74 8.39 -7.22
N ILE A 5 7.77 7.71 -6.64
CA ILE A 5 7.87 7.07 -5.33
C ILE A 5 7.82 5.57 -5.53
N LEU A 6 8.77 4.85 -4.92
CA LEU A 6 8.75 3.40 -4.87
C LEU A 6 8.07 2.96 -3.57
N ALA A 7 6.96 2.23 -3.68
CA ALA A 7 6.30 1.64 -2.51
C ALA A 7 6.74 0.18 -2.32
N ASP A 8 7.25 -0.10 -1.13
CA ASP A 8 7.59 -1.45 -0.68
C ASP A 8 6.39 -2.15 -0.03
N THR A 9 6.44 -3.48 0.09
CA THR A 9 5.38 -4.32 0.72
C THR A 9 4.98 -3.80 2.10
N GLY A 10 5.96 -3.35 2.91
CA GLY A 10 5.69 -2.85 4.26
C GLY A 10 4.76 -1.63 4.31
N PHE A 11 4.79 -0.76 3.30
CA PHE A 11 3.87 0.37 3.21
C PHE A 11 2.42 -0.11 3.04
N TRP A 12 2.21 -1.06 2.13
CA TRP A 12 0.89 -1.62 1.86
C TRP A 12 0.33 -2.40 3.05
N ILE A 13 1.18 -3.13 3.76
CA ILE A 13 0.79 -3.81 5.02
C ILE A 13 0.35 -2.76 6.05
N ALA A 14 1.14 -1.72 6.29
CA ALA A 14 0.74 -0.67 7.22
C ALA A 14 -0.54 0.08 6.79
N LEU A 15 -0.78 0.21 5.48
CA LEU A 15 -1.94 0.91 4.93
C LEU A 15 -3.24 0.08 4.96
N PHE A 16 -3.17 -1.23 4.77
CA PHE A 16 -4.37 -2.08 4.67
C PHE A 16 -4.71 -2.85 5.96
N TYR A 17 -3.80 -2.89 6.94
CA TYR A 17 -4.01 -3.65 8.17
C TYR A 17 -4.22 -2.71 9.35
N GLU A 18 -5.40 -2.80 9.96
CA GLU A 18 -5.82 -1.91 11.05
C GLU A 18 -4.98 -2.08 12.32
N ASP A 19 -4.50 -3.30 12.58
CA ASP A 19 -3.69 -3.65 13.74
C ASP A 19 -2.19 -3.36 13.56
N ASP A 20 -1.75 -2.82 12.41
CA ASP A 20 -0.34 -2.55 12.17
C ASP A 20 0.13 -1.30 12.95
N LYS A 21 1.22 -1.45 13.71
CA LYS A 21 1.80 -0.36 14.52
C LYS A 21 2.22 0.87 13.71
N TYR A 22 2.40 0.75 12.40
CA TYR A 22 2.76 1.85 11.50
C TYR A 22 1.57 2.45 10.74
N ARG A 23 0.34 2.04 11.04
CA ARG A 23 -0.86 2.49 10.33
C ARG A 23 -1.01 4.01 10.25
N THR A 24 -0.87 4.72 11.37
CA THR A 24 -0.98 6.18 11.40
C THR A 24 0.03 6.86 10.45
N LYS A 25 1.23 6.29 10.36
CA LYS A 25 2.28 6.79 9.46
C LYS A 25 1.94 6.50 7.99
N ALA A 26 1.42 5.32 7.69
CA ALA A 26 1.00 4.96 6.33
C ALA A 26 -0.16 5.82 5.83
N LEU A 27 -1.16 6.10 6.69
CA LEU A 27 -2.27 7.01 6.35
C LEU A 27 -1.79 8.45 6.08
N SER A 28 -0.83 8.94 6.86
CA SER A 28 -0.22 10.26 6.61
C SER A 28 0.55 10.29 5.28
N ILE A 29 1.24 9.21 4.92
CA ILE A 29 1.95 9.11 3.63
C ILE A 29 0.95 9.04 2.46
N GLU A 30 -0.13 8.27 2.59
CA GLU A 30 -1.18 8.12 1.56
C GLU A 30 -1.78 9.48 1.17
N GLN A 31 -2.08 10.34 2.15
CA GLN A 31 -2.58 11.69 1.90
C GLN A 31 -1.63 12.54 1.04
N ASN A 32 -0.32 12.30 1.13
CA ASN A 32 0.71 13.05 0.42
C ASN A 32 1.14 12.39 -0.91
N ILE A 33 0.74 11.14 -1.17
CA ILE A 33 1.24 10.36 -2.31
C ILE A 33 0.45 10.62 -3.60
N HIS A 34 -0.78 11.13 -3.50
CA HIS A 34 -1.69 11.38 -4.63
C HIS A 34 -1.14 12.36 -5.68
N ILE A 35 -0.22 13.24 -5.30
CA ILE A 35 0.43 14.20 -6.22
C ILE A 35 1.70 13.64 -6.90
N HIS A 36 1.99 12.36 -6.69
CA HIS A 36 3.22 11.70 -7.11
C HIS A 36 2.93 10.45 -7.95
N SER A 37 3.88 10.06 -8.79
CA SER A 37 3.77 8.81 -9.55
C SER A 37 4.25 7.67 -8.68
N LEU A 38 3.36 6.72 -8.39
CA LEU A 38 3.67 5.56 -7.59
C LEU A 38 4.18 4.42 -8.48
N LEU A 39 5.34 3.87 -8.16
CA LEU A 39 5.87 2.65 -8.74
C LEU A 39 5.63 1.51 -7.74
N ILE A 40 4.92 0.48 -8.20
CA ILE A 40 4.64 -0.72 -7.43
C ILE A 40 5.37 -1.89 -8.10
N PRO A 41 6.49 -2.36 -7.53
CA PRO A 41 7.19 -3.53 -8.03
C PRO A 41 6.28 -4.76 -8.01
N TRP A 42 6.38 -5.60 -9.05
CA TRP A 42 5.65 -6.86 -9.10
C TRP A 42 5.92 -7.77 -7.87
N PRO A 43 7.16 -7.91 -7.36
CA PRO A 43 7.41 -8.71 -6.16
C PRO A 43 6.70 -8.17 -4.93
N THR A 44 6.68 -6.84 -4.74
CA THR A 44 6.05 -6.24 -3.55
C THR A 44 4.53 -6.30 -3.63
N LEU A 45 3.97 -6.20 -4.84
CA LEU A 45 2.55 -6.45 -5.08
C LEU A 45 2.18 -7.91 -4.80
N TYR A 46 3.00 -8.86 -5.26
CA TYR A 46 2.79 -10.29 -5.01
C TYR A 46 2.84 -10.61 -3.50
N GLU A 47 3.84 -10.08 -2.78
CA GLU A 47 3.93 -10.26 -1.33
C GLU A 47 2.74 -9.63 -0.59
N THR A 48 2.32 -8.44 -1.00
CA THR A 48 1.16 -7.73 -0.41
C THR A 48 -0.13 -8.51 -0.61
N ILE A 49 -0.35 -9.04 -1.82
CA ILE A 49 -1.53 -9.85 -2.13
C ILE A 49 -1.48 -11.17 -1.36
N ASN A 50 -0.34 -11.85 -1.32
CA ASN A 50 -0.20 -13.16 -0.67
C ASN A 50 -0.05 -13.11 0.85
N THR A 51 0.12 -11.93 1.44
CA THR A 51 -0.11 -11.75 2.88
C THR A 51 -1.61 -11.87 3.19
N LYS A 52 -2.00 -11.76 4.48
CA LYS A 52 -3.39 -11.82 4.98
C LYS A 52 -4.43 -10.97 4.18
N ALA A 53 -4.03 -10.09 3.25
CA ALA A 53 -4.88 -9.33 2.35
C ALA A 53 -5.60 -10.24 1.35
N SER A 54 -4.97 -11.32 0.84
CA SER A 54 -5.64 -12.37 0.06
C SER A 54 -6.77 -13.06 0.84
N LYS A 55 -6.64 -13.17 2.17
CA LYS A 55 -7.65 -13.77 3.04
C LYS A 55 -8.83 -12.84 3.30
N GLN A 56 -8.71 -11.54 3.02
CA GLN A 56 -9.76 -10.54 3.21
C GLN A 56 -10.11 -9.88 1.87
N LYS A 57 -11.10 -10.45 1.18
CA LYS A 57 -11.52 -10.04 -0.19
C LYS A 57 -11.72 -8.52 -0.37
N HIS A 58 -12.08 -7.79 0.68
CA HIS A 58 -12.29 -6.34 0.63
C HIS A 58 -11.00 -5.52 0.42
N ASN A 59 -9.83 -6.02 0.86
CA ASN A 59 -8.56 -5.31 0.72
C ASN A 59 -7.95 -5.47 -0.67
N VAL A 60 -8.24 -6.59 -1.35
CA VAL A 60 -7.87 -6.80 -2.75
C VAL A 60 -8.55 -5.78 -3.67
N ALA A 61 -9.82 -5.43 -3.39
CA ALA A 61 -10.55 -4.42 -4.16
C ALA A 61 -9.95 -3.01 -4.04
N LYS A 62 -9.37 -2.65 -2.88
CA LYS A 62 -8.75 -1.33 -2.66
C LYS A 62 -7.47 -1.13 -3.49
N LEU A 63 -6.74 -2.20 -3.79
CA LEU A 63 -5.57 -2.17 -4.67
C LEU A 63 -5.92 -1.87 -6.14
N GLN A 64 -7.17 -2.10 -6.57
CA GLN A 64 -7.60 -1.79 -7.95
C GLN A 64 -7.76 -0.29 -8.22
N HIS A 65 -7.77 0.53 -7.16
CA HIS A 65 -7.98 1.98 -7.24
C HIS A 65 -6.68 2.79 -7.12
N PHE A 66 -5.53 2.13 -6.95
CA PHE A 66 -4.19 2.72 -6.99
C PHE A 66 -3.51 2.39 -8.32
#